data_AF-A0A957BLV7-F1
#
_entry.id   AF-A0A957BLV7-F1
#
_cell.length_a   1.000
_cell.length_b   1.000
_cell.length_c   1.000
_cell.angle_alpha   90.00
_cell.angle_beta   90.00
_cell.angle_gamma   90.00
#
_symmetry.space_group_name_H-M   'P 1'
#
loop_
_entity.id
_entity.type
_entity.pdbx_description
1 polymer ?
#
loop_
_entity_poly.entity_id
_entity_poly.type
_entity_poly.pdbx_seq_one_letter_code
_entity_poly.pdbx_strand_id
1 'polypeptide(L)'
;MSSGPLIKLLAPVMKLDNLGIPPGIIQDIIFRLLFNESDVSIARFSEVLGIHPSLVDELLARLKQEHLVEVKRAGGLGSLSFIYGLTEAGTKRARDSFERSQYVGRVPVSLEKYTKAILLQSKRDQRITPTQMKQALGFLILPDNFDRRLGPAVNAGTSLFLYGPPGNGKTTIAQAIAHLIGRDSPIWLPDAITVGGQIIRIFDPLVHTPVGEDQIIQHTGFLTSGRSEKP
;
A
#
# COMPACT_ATOMS: atom_id res chain seq x y z
N MET A 1 3.71 17.05 -9.22
CA MET A 1 2.90 15.98 -9.86
C MET A 1 3.82 14.98 -10.52
N SER A 2 3.60 13.70 -10.21
CA SER A 2 4.37 12.48 -10.48
C SER A 2 5.47 12.49 -11.55
N SER A 3 6.66 12.02 -11.18
CA SER A 3 7.68 11.58 -12.12
C SER A 3 7.13 10.40 -12.92
N GLY A 4 7.07 10.51 -14.25
CA GLY A 4 6.59 9.44 -15.14
C GLY A 4 7.11 8.02 -14.84
N PRO A 5 8.37 7.85 -14.38
CA PRO A 5 8.88 6.55 -13.92
C PRO A 5 8.14 5.93 -12.73
N LEU A 6 7.67 6.73 -11.76
CA LEU A 6 6.95 6.24 -10.59
C LEU A 6 5.55 5.74 -10.99
N ILE A 7 4.83 6.51 -11.81
CA ILE A 7 3.52 6.08 -12.35
C ILE A 7 3.65 4.75 -13.09
N LYS A 8 4.68 4.60 -13.93
CA LYS A 8 4.92 3.37 -14.67
C LYS A 8 5.22 2.19 -13.74
N LEU A 9 5.91 2.41 -12.62
CA LEU A 9 6.23 1.39 -11.64
C LEU A 9 5.00 0.90 -10.85
N LEU A 10 4.07 1.82 -10.58
CA LEU A 10 2.84 1.58 -9.80
C LEU A 10 1.66 1.11 -10.64
N ALA A 11 1.81 1.10 -11.96
CA ALA A 11 0.76 0.66 -12.87
C ALA A 11 0.26 -0.76 -12.52
N PRO A 12 -1.06 -1.01 -12.65
CA PRO A 12 -1.65 -2.32 -12.42
C PRO A 12 -0.92 -3.42 -13.19
N VAL A 13 -0.61 -4.51 -12.49
CA VAL A 13 0.00 -5.69 -13.09
C VAL A 13 -1.11 -6.56 -13.69
N MET A 14 -0.95 -6.93 -14.96
CA MET A 14 -1.95 -7.70 -15.72
C MET A 14 -1.49 -9.12 -16.07
N LYS A 15 -0.26 -9.49 -15.74
CA LYS A 15 0.31 -10.83 -15.94
C LYS A 15 1.01 -11.33 -14.69
N LEU A 16 0.87 -12.61 -14.35
CA LEU A 16 1.45 -13.20 -13.13
C LEU A 16 2.97 -13.01 -13.04
N ASP A 17 3.68 -13.23 -14.16
CA ASP A 17 5.15 -13.11 -14.23
C ASP A 17 5.65 -11.69 -13.92
N ASN A 18 4.78 -10.68 -14.06
CA ASN A 18 5.11 -9.28 -13.84
C ASN A 18 4.86 -8.82 -12.38
N LEU A 19 4.36 -9.69 -11.49
CA LEU A 19 4.15 -9.35 -10.08
C LEU A 19 5.47 -9.19 -9.32
N GLY A 20 6.55 -9.80 -9.81
CA GLY A 20 7.88 -9.68 -9.22
C GLY A 20 8.03 -10.39 -7.87
N ILE A 21 7.14 -11.34 -7.58
CA ILE A 21 7.17 -12.20 -6.39
C ILE A 21 6.85 -13.65 -6.78
N PRO A 22 7.29 -14.65 -6.00
CA PRO A 22 6.95 -16.05 -6.27
C PRO A 22 5.43 -16.31 -6.23
N PRO A 23 4.85 -17.03 -7.22
CA PRO A 23 3.42 -17.34 -7.25
C PRO A 23 2.91 -18.07 -5.99
N GLY A 24 3.76 -18.88 -5.37
CA GLY A 24 3.43 -19.60 -4.13
C GLY A 24 3.03 -18.68 -2.98
N ILE A 25 3.57 -17.46 -2.88
CA ILE A 25 3.17 -16.49 -1.87
C ILE A 25 1.70 -16.09 -2.06
N ILE A 26 1.27 -15.91 -3.31
CA ILE A 26 -0.09 -15.50 -3.66
C ILE A 26 -1.05 -16.67 -3.42
N GLN A 27 -0.66 -17.88 -3.83
CA GLN A 27 -1.42 -19.11 -3.56
C GLN A 27 -1.62 -19.32 -2.06
N ASP A 28 -0.58 -19.12 -1.24
CA ASP A 28 -0.67 -19.22 0.20
C ASP A 28 -1.67 -18.20 0.79
N ILE A 29 -1.72 -16.97 0.27
CA ILE A 29 -2.72 -15.96 0.66
C ILE A 29 -4.13 -16.39 0.23
N ILE A 30 -4.29 -16.93 -0.98
CA ILE A 30 -5.57 -17.46 -1.49
C ILE A 30 -6.09 -18.58 -0.58
N PHE A 31 -5.24 -19.53 -0.20
CA PHE A 31 -5.62 -20.63 0.68
C PHE A 31 -6.07 -20.13 2.05
N ARG A 32 -5.35 -19.18 2.64
CA ARG A 32 -5.72 -18.60 3.94
C ARG A 32 -7.03 -17.82 3.87
N LEU A 33 -7.27 -17.09 2.77
CA LEU A 33 -8.54 -16.39 2.57
C LEU A 33 -9.71 -17.36 2.45
N LEU A 34 -9.58 -18.41 1.62
CA LEU A 34 -10.61 -19.44 1.50
C LEU A 34 -10.84 -20.20 2.81
N PHE A 35 -9.79 -20.45 3.59
CA PHE A 35 -9.94 -21.10 4.88
C PHE A 35 -10.73 -20.24 5.88
N ASN A 36 -10.51 -18.92 5.86
CA ASN A 36 -11.20 -17.99 6.74
C ASN A 36 -12.66 -17.72 6.32
N GLU A 37 -12.91 -17.56 5.01
CA GLU A 37 -14.23 -17.16 4.48
C GLU A 37 -15.04 -18.35 3.92
N SER A 38 -14.47 -19.56 3.88
CA SER A 38 -15.00 -20.81 3.31
C SER A 38 -15.23 -20.79 1.80
N ASP A 39 -16.10 -19.88 1.34
CA ASP A 39 -16.57 -19.76 -0.04
C ASP A 39 -16.31 -18.33 -0.54
N VAL A 40 -15.44 -18.16 -1.54
CA VAL A 40 -14.95 -16.83 -1.96
C VAL A 40 -15.11 -16.64 -3.47
N SER A 41 -15.66 -15.49 -3.88
CA SER A 41 -15.79 -15.10 -5.29
C SER A 41 -14.52 -14.43 -5.82
N ILE A 42 -14.32 -14.44 -7.14
CA ILE A 42 -13.18 -13.74 -7.78
C ILE A 42 -13.18 -12.24 -7.49
N ALA A 43 -14.36 -11.62 -7.38
CA ALA A 43 -14.49 -10.22 -6.99
C ALA A 43 -13.93 -9.99 -5.58
N ARG A 44 -14.29 -10.85 -4.62
CA ARG A 44 -13.81 -10.79 -3.24
C ARG A 44 -12.31 -11.03 -3.14
N PHE A 45 -11.78 -12.00 -3.89
CA PHE A 45 -10.32 -12.17 -4.01
C PHE A 45 -9.64 -10.91 -4.53
N SER A 46 -10.14 -10.31 -5.60
CA SER A 46 -9.51 -9.11 -6.19
C SER A 46 -9.52 -7.93 -5.22
N GLU A 47 -10.61 -7.76 -4.47
CA GLU A 47 -10.74 -6.76 -3.41
C GLU A 47 -9.69 -6.97 -2.31
N VAL A 48 -9.63 -8.18 -1.74
CA VAL A 48 -8.74 -8.48 -0.60
C VAL A 48 -7.27 -8.52 -1.01
N LEU A 49 -6.95 -9.17 -2.14
CA LEU A 49 -5.58 -9.33 -2.63
C LEU A 49 -5.07 -8.08 -3.36
N GLY A 50 -5.95 -7.17 -3.79
CA GLY A 50 -5.58 -5.95 -4.49
C GLY A 50 -4.97 -6.19 -5.88
N ILE A 51 -5.24 -7.33 -6.52
CA ILE A 51 -4.77 -7.68 -7.87
C ILE A 51 -5.95 -7.82 -8.84
N HIS A 52 -5.67 -7.73 -10.14
CA HIS A 52 -6.70 -7.75 -11.17
C HIS A 52 -7.45 -9.11 -11.23
N PRO A 53 -8.78 -9.13 -11.48
CA PRO A 53 -9.59 -10.36 -11.54
C PRO A 53 -9.06 -11.44 -12.49
N SER A 54 -8.45 -11.04 -13.61
CA SER A 54 -7.88 -12.02 -14.56
C SER A 54 -6.71 -12.81 -13.97
N LEU A 55 -5.92 -12.21 -13.07
CA LEU A 55 -4.83 -12.89 -12.38
C LEU A 55 -5.35 -13.88 -11.35
N VAL A 56 -6.41 -13.48 -10.65
CA VAL A 56 -7.11 -14.35 -9.69
C VAL A 56 -7.70 -15.54 -10.43
N ASP A 57 -8.42 -15.32 -11.53
CA ASP A 57 -9.02 -16.36 -12.36
C ASP A 57 -7.97 -17.36 -12.87
N GLU A 58 -6.84 -16.86 -13.38
CA GLU A 58 -5.72 -17.69 -13.83
C GLU A 58 -5.14 -18.55 -12.69
N LEU A 59 -4.94 -17.97 -11.50
CA LEU A 59 -4.42 -18.70 -10.33
C LEU A 59 -5.41 -19.76 -9.85
N LEU A 60 -6.69 -19.43 -9.75
CA LEU A 60 -7.73 -20.36 -9.30
C LEU A 60 -7.96 -21.49 -10.31
N ALA A 61 -7.83 -21.21 -11.61
CA ALA A 61 -7.87 -22.24 -12.65
C ALA A 61 -6.74 -23.27 -12.47
N ARG A 62 -5.51 -22.83 -12.18
CA ARG A 62 -4.38 -23.72 -11.89
C ARG A 62 -4.61 -24.53 -10.60
N LEU A 63 -5.02 -23.87 -9.51
CA LEU A 63 -5.31 -24.55 -8.24
C LEU A 63 -6.46 -25.56 -8.35
N LYS A 64 -7.44 -25.30 -9.23
CA LYS A 64 -8.54 -26.23 -9.53
C LYS A 64 -8.04 -27.45 -10.30
N GLN A 65 -7.16 -27.26 -11.30
CA GLN A 65 -6.51 -28.37 -12.02
C GLN A 65 -5.67 -29.25 -11.08
N GLU A 66 -5.06 -28.66 -10.06
CA GLU A 66 -4.32 -29.36 -9.00
C GLU A 66 -5.22 -29.99 -7.93
N HIS A 67 -6.56 -29.91 -8.05
CA HIS A 67 -7.55 -30.39 -7.08
C HIS A 67 -7.40 -29.81 -5.66
N LEU A 68 -6.86 -28.59 -5.54
CA LEU A 68 -6.72 -27.88 -4.26
C LEU A 68 -7.91 -26.97 -3.96
N VAL A 69 -8.61 -26.51 -5.00
CA VAL A 69 -9.86 -25.75 -4.88
C VAL A 69 -10.92 -26.35 -5.78
N GLU A 70 -12.17 -26.09 -5.46
CA GLU A 70 -13.31 -26.51 -6.26
C GLU A 70 -14.33 -25.38 -6.41
N VAL A 71 -15.14 -25.44 -7.47
CA VAL A 71 -16.22 -24.48 -7.69
C VAL A 71 -17.44 -24.97 -6.92
N LYS A 72 -17.78 -24.27 -5.84
CA LYS A 72 -18.94 -24.58 -4.98
C LYS A 72 -20.23 -24.11 -5.63
N ARG A 73 -20.17 -23.00 -6.36
CA ARG A 73 -21.28 -22.45 -7.14
C ARG A 73 -20.76 -21.81 -8.42
N ALA A 74 -21.37 -22.17 -9.53
CA ALA A 74 -21.22 -21.42 -10.77
C ALA A 74 -22.26 -20.28 -10.77
N GLY A 75 -21.81 -19.04 -10.97
CA GLY A 75 -22.70 -17.92 -11.29
C GLY A 75 -23.14 -17.97 -12.76
N GLY A 76 -23.68 -16.85 -13.26
CA GLY A 76 -24.18 -16.71 -14.63
C GLY A 76 -23.12 -16.97 -15.73
N LEU A 77 -22.61 -15.91 -16.37
CA LEU A 77 -21.71 -16.06 -17.52
C LEU A 77 -20.23 -15.99 -17.13
N GLY A 78 -19.52 -17.10 -17.32
CA GLY A 78 -18.06 -17.18 -17.28
C GLY A 78 -17.45 -17.46 -15.90
N SER A 79 -16.16 -17.80 -15.91
CA SER A 79 -15.38 -18.18 -14.71
C SER A 79 -15.33 -17.09 -13.65
N LEU A 80 -15.37 -15.81 -14.07
CA LEU A 80 -15.38 -14.64 -13.18
C LEU A 80 -16.56 -14.61 -12.20
N SER A 81 -17.63 -15.35 -12.48
CA SER A 81 -18.82 -15.45 -11.60
C SER A 81 -18.77 -16.63 -10.63
N PHE A 82 -17.70 -17.43 -10.65
CA PHE A 82 -17.58 -18.62 -9.81
C PHE A 82 -17.29 -18.25 -8.34
N ILE A 83 -17.82 -19.09 -7.46
CA ILE A 83 -17.50 -19.11 -6.03
C ILE A 83 -16.68 -20.37 -5.77
N TYR A 84 -15.50 -20.17 -5.20
CA TYR A 84 -14.53 -21.23 -4.93
C TYR A 84 -14.51 -21.57 -3.45
N GLY A 85 -14.28 -22.86 -3.16
CA GLY A 85 -14.00 -23.36 -1.82
C GLY A 85 -12.80 -24.31 -1.83
N LEU A 86 -12.25 -24.61 -0.65
CA LEU A 86 -11.16 -25.58 -0.51
C LEU A 86 -11.69 -27.01 -0.65
N THR A 87 -10.88 -27.86 -1.28
CA THR A 87 -11.01 -29.32 -1.14
C THR A 87 -10.37 -29.76 0.19
N GLU A 88 -10.43 -31.06 0.51
CA GLU A 88 -9.71 -31.60 1.68
C GLU A 88 -8.19 -31.37 1.56
N ALA A 89 -7.61 -31.63 0.37
CA ALA A 89 -6.21 -31.39 0.09
C ALA A 89 -5.85 -29.89 0.19
N GLY A 90 -6.71 -29.01 -0.33
CA GLY A 90 -6.58 -27.56 -0.17
C GLY A 90 -6.65 -27.11 1.28
N THR A 91 -7.53 -27.72 2.08
CA THR A 91 -7.67 -27.43 3.51
C THR A 91 -6.38 -27.77 4.26
N LYS A 92 -5.73 -28.89 3.93
CA LYS A 92 -4.42 -29.24 4.50
C LYS A 92 -3.36 -28.21 4.11
N ARG A 93 -3.24 -27.85 2.82
CA ARG A 93 -2.32 -26.80 2.35
C ARG A 93 -2.55 -25.45 3.03
N ALA A 94 -3.81 -25.10 3.28
CA ALA A 94 -4.16 -23.88 3.99
C ALA A 94 -3.66 -23.88 5.44
N ARG A 95 -3.79 -25.00 6.16
CA ARG A 95 -3.23 -25.15 7.51
C ARG A 95 -1.71 -25.02 7.51
N ASP A 96 -1.02 -25.73 6.62
CA ASP A 96 0.45 -25.63 6.47
C ASP A 96 0.88 -24.19 6.14
N SER A 97 0.07 -23.47 5.36
CA SER A 97 0.29 -22.07 5.01
C SER A 97 0.16 -21.13 6.21
N PHE A 98 -0.77 -21.40 7.13
CA PHE A 98 -0.92 -20.66 8.39
C PHE A 98 0.25 -20.86 9.36
N GLU A 99 0.87 -22.04 9.37
CA GLU A 99 2.06 -22.30 10.19
C GLU A 99 3.25 -21.39 9.79
N ARG A 100 3.31 -21.00 8.50
CA ARG A 100 4.35 -20.09 8.00
C ARG A 100 3.99 -18.62 8.15
N SER A 101 2.73 -18.26 7.95
CA SER A 101 2.29 -16.87 8.04
C SER A 101 0.79 -16.75 8.28
N GLN A 102 0.40 -15.80 9.12
CA GLN A 102 -1.00 -15.45 9.36
C GLN A 102 -1.51 -14.32 8.45
N TYR A 103 -0.68 -13.83 7.52
CA TYR A 103 -1.03 -12.68 6.70
C TYR A 103 -2.09 -13.03 5.64
N VAL A 104 -3.24 -12.35 5.71
CA VAL A 104 -4.30 -12.31 4.70
C VAL A 104 -4.58 -10.85 4.38
N GLY A 105 -4.52 -10.48 3.11
CA GLY A 105 -4.65 -9.09 2.66
C GLY A 105 -4.01 -8.90 1.30
N ARG A 106 -3.68 -7.64 0.96
CA ARG A 106 -3.13 -7.31 -0.35
C ARG A 106 -1.83 -8.05 -0.63
N VAL A 107 -1.63 -8.46 -1.87
CA VAL A 107 -0.42 -9.15 -2.33
C VAL A 107 0.80 -8.30 -2.01
N PRO A 108 1.81 -8.85 -1.32
CA PRO A 108 2.98 -8.08 -0.93
C PRO A 108 3.82 -7.67 -2.14
N VAL A 109 4.50 -6.54 -2.01
CA VAL A 109 5.43 -6.05 -3.04
C VAL A 109 6.86 -6.51 -2.73
N SER A 110 7.68 -6.80 -3.74
CA SER A 110 9.09 -7.14 -3.49
C SER A 110 9.85 -5.95 -2.88
N LEU A 111 10.81 -6.23 -1.99
CA LEU A 111 11.65 -5.18 -1.39
C LEU A 111 12.36 -4.33 -2.46
N GLU A 112 12.80 -4.94 -3.55
CA GLU A 112 13.44 -4.24 -4.67
C GLU A 112 12.48 -3.21 -5.30
N LYS A 113 11.25 -3.63 -5.62
CA LYS A 113 10.24 -2.73 -6.21
C LYS A 113 9.85 -1.62 -5.24
N TYR A 114 9.69 -1.94 -3.96
CA TYR A 114 9.42 -0.95 -2.92
C TYR A 114 10.57 0.07 -2.78
N THR A 115 11.82 -0.40 -2.70
CA THR A 115 13.02 0.45 -2.64
C THR A 115 13.07 1.42 -3.83
N LYS A 116 12.83 0.90 -5.04
CA LYS A 116 12.78 1.72 -6.25
C LYS A 116 11.67 2.78 -6.19
N ALA A 117 10.49 2.43 -5.70
CA ALA A 117 9.38 3.37 -5.53
C ALA A 117 9.73 4.49 -4.54
N ILE A 118 10.30 4.15 -3.38
CA ILE A 118 10.75 5.12 -2.37
C ILE A 118 11.81 6.07 -2.96
N LEU A 119 12.81 5.56 -3.68
CA LEU A 119 13.85 6.39 -4.30
C LEU A 119 13.31 7.30 -5.41
N LEU A 120 12.29 6.88 -6.14
CA LEU A 120 11.67 7.69 -7.19
C LEU A 120 10.78 8.81 -6.60
N GLN A 121 10.16 8.58 -5.45
CA GLN A 121 9.30 9.57 -4.79
C GLN A 121 10.05 10.49 -3.82
N SER A 122 11.23 10.09 -3.33
CA SER A 122 12.06 10.93 -2.45
C SER A 122 12.69 12.11 -3.18
N LYS A 123 12.84 12.04 -4.50
CA LYS A 123 13.39 13.10 -5.37
C LYS A 123 12.42 14.26 -5.64
N ARG A 124 11.45 14.52 -4.76
CA ARG A 124 10.52 15.63 -4.92
C ARG A 124 11.20 16.94 -4.54
N ASP A 125 11.27 17.85 -5.52
CA ASP A 125 11.78 19.21 -5.35
C ASP A 125 10.68 20.10 -4.72
N GLN A 126 10.31 19.80 -3.48
CA GLN A 126 9.29 20.57 -2.76
C GLN A 126 9.96 21.74 -2.05
N ARG A 127 9.85 22.94 -2.65
CA ARG A 127 10.35 24.18 -2.06
C ARG A 127 9.34 24.74 -1.08
N ILE A 128 9.74 24.80 0.19
CA ILE A 128 9.01 25.49 1.25
C ILE A 128 9.23 26.99 1.09
N THR A 129 8.13 27.73 0.95
CA THR A 129 8.16 29.19 0.86
C THR A 129 8.35 29.84 2.24
N PRO A 130 8.90 31.06 2.31
CA PRO A 130 9.02 31.80 3.58
C PRO A 130 7.67 31.97 4.29
N THR A 131 6.59 32.21 3.55
CA THR A 131 5.23 32.33 4.10
C THR A 131 4.76 31.04 4.77
N GLN A 132 4.97 29.89 4.12
CA GLN A 132 4.63 28.59 4.70
C GLN A 132 5.44 28.28 5.96
N MET A 133 6.74 28.59 5.96
CA MET A 133 7.60 28.42 7.14
C MET A 133 7.11 29.29 8.30
N LYS A 134 6.82 30.56 8.03
CA LYS A 134 6.31 31.50 9.05
C LYS A 134 4.96 31.06 9.61
N GLN A 135 4.05 30.58 8.76
CA GLN A 135 2.75 30.04 9.20
C GLN A 135 2.91 28.77 10.04
N ALA A 136 3.78 27.84 9.63
CA ALA A 136 4.01 26.60 10.35
C ALA A 136 4.60 26.83 11.75
N LEU A 137 5.44 27.86 11.91
CA LEU A 137 6.04 28.21 13.20
C LEU A 137 5.27 29.30 13.97
N GLY A 138 4.17 29.84 13.40
CA GLY A 138 3.49 31.02 13.90
C GLY A 138 2.83 30.86 15.28
N PHE A 139 2.67 29.63 15.75
CA PHE A 139 2.16 29.33 17.09
C PHE A 139 3.25 29.32 18.17
N LEU A 140 4.52 29.55 17.80
CA LEU A 140 5.67 29.62 18.70
C LEU A 140 6.19 31.05 18.82
N ILE A 141 6.60 31.44 20.03
CA ILE A 141 7.33 32.69 20.27
C ILE A 141 8.80 32.43 19.95
N LEU A 142 9.27 32.98 18.83
CA LEU A 142 10.62 32.74 18.29
C LEU A 142 11.36 34.07 18.08
N PRO A 143 12.70 34.07 18.11
CA PRO A 143 13.49 35.26 17.79
C PRO A 143 13.20 35.80 16.38
N ASP A 144 13.41 37.10 16.19
CA ASP A 144 13.23 37.74 14.89
C ASP A 144 14.06 37.07 13.78
N ASN A 145 13.45 36.86 12.62
CA ASN A 145 14.03 36.21 11.44
C ASN A 145 14.46 34.73 11.66
N PHE A 146 14.01 34.06 12.72
CA PHE A 146 14.33 32.64 12.96
C PHE A 146 13.79 31.73 11.85
N ASP A 147 12.56 31.97 11.40
CA ASP A 147 11.92 31.33 10.24
C ASP A 147 12.74 31.47 8.95
N ARG A 148 13.29 32.67 8.70
CA ARG A 148 14.13 32.96 7.53
C ARG A 148 15.45 32.21 7.53
N ARG A 149 16.01 31.91 8.72
CA ARG A 149 17.24 31.12 8.86
C ARG A 149 16.98 29.63 8.67
N LEU A 150 15.82 29.14 9.09
CA LEU A 150 15.44 27.73 8.95
C LEU A 150 15.05 27.35 7.51
N GLY A 151 14.34 28.23 6.80
CA GLY A 151 13.85 27.96 5.45
C GLY A 151 14.90 27.34 4.49
N PRO A 152 16.09 27.95 4.33
CA PRO A 152 17.15 27.42 3.49
C PRO A 152 17.66 26.04 3.94
N ALA A 153 17.82 25.81 5.25
CA ALA A 153 18.29 24.53 5.78
C ALA A 153 17.28 23.41 5.51
N VAL A 154 15.99 23.68 5.71
CA VAL A 154 14.94 22.69 5.44
C VAL A 154 14.85 22.40 3.94
N ASN A 155 14.90 23.42 3.07
CA ASN A 155 14.89 23.24 1.61
C ASN A 155 16.13 22.53 1.07
N ALA A 156 17.28 22.67 1.75
CA ALA A 156 18.50 21.98 1.38
C ALA A 156 18.45 20.46 1.70
N GLY A 157 17.45 20.00 2.45
CA GLY A 157 17.34 18.60 2.88
C GLY A 157 18.49 18.15 3.78
N THR A 158 19.18 19.10 4.43
CA THR A 158 20.32 18.81 5.30
C THR A 158 19.85 18.50 6.73
N SER A 159 20.70 17.80 7.48
CA SER A 159 20.42 17.51 8.89
C SER A 159 20.41 18.80 9.72
N LEU A 160 19.35 19.00 10.49
CA LEU A 160 19.18 20.14 11.40
C LEU A 160 19.32 19.68 12.85
N PHE A 161 20.23 20.30 13.60
CA PHE A 161 20.37 20.09 15.04
C PHE A 161 19.70 21.21 15.84
N LEU A 162 18.65 20.88 16.59
CA LEU A 162 17.98 21.78 17.51
C LEU A 162 18.50 21.55 18.93
N TYR A 163 19.21 22.52 19.51
CA TYR A 163 19.84 22.39 20.84
C TYR A 163 19.38 23.47 21.84
N GLY A 164 19.70 23.27 23.13
CA GLY A 164 19.44 24.21 24.22
C GLY A 164 18.70 23.59 25.41
N PRO A 165 18.32 24.38 26.43
CA PRO A 165 17.62 23.90 27.63
C PRO A 165 16.27 23.21 27.35
N PRO A 166 15.82 22.26 28.19
CA PRO A 166 14.49 21.66 28.08
C PRO A 166 13.39 22.74 28.22
N GLY A 167 12.23 22.51 27.61
CA GLY A 167 11.10 23.44 27.65
C GLY A 167 11.08 24.53 26.57
N ASN A 168 12.16 24.75 25.82
CA ASN A 168 12.22 25.78 24.76
C ASN A 168 11.63 25.34 23.40
N GLY A 169 10.64 24.44 23.39
CA GLY A 169 9.90 24.10 22.17
C GLY A 169 10.67 23.36 21.07
N LYS A 170 11.85 22.77 21.33
CA LYS A 170 12.65 22.05 20.32
C LYS A 170 11.87 20.94 19.61
N THR A 171 11.24 20.06 20.39
CA THR A 171 10.40 18.97 19.85
C THR A 171 9.25 19.55 19.05
N THR A 172 8.67 20.65 19.51
CA THR A 172 7.56 21.34 18.86
C THR A 172 7.97 21.97 17.52
N ILE A 173 9.14 22.60 17.44
CA ILE A 173 9.73 23.11 16.20
C ILE A 173 9.98 21.95 15.23
N ALA A 174 10.57 20.85 15.70
CA ALA A 174 10.83 19.67 14.87
C ALA A 174 9.54 19.09 14.29
N GLN A 175 8.49 18.96 15.12
CA GLN A 175 7.17 18.52 14.69
C GLN A 175 6.55 19.48 13.68
N ALA A 176 6.58 20.79 13.94
CA ALA A 176 6.05 21.80 13.01
C ALA A 176 6.71 21.74 11.63
N ILE A 177 8.05 21.59 11.60
CA ILE A 177 8.82 21.42 10.36
C ILE A 177 8.45 20.09 9.68
N ALA A 178 8.38 18.99 10.43
CA ALA A 178 7.99 17.68 9.87
C ALA A 178 6.57 17.72 9.26
N HIS A 179 5.61 18.33 9.96
CA HIS A 179 4.26 18.53 9.44
C HIS A 179 4.23 19.43 8.21
N LEU A 180 5.04 20.49 8.18
CA LEU A 180 5.15 21.37 7.02
C LEU A 180 5.70 20.63 5.79
N ILE A 181 6.72 19.80 5.97
CA ILE A 181 7.27 18.96 4.89
C ILE A 181 6.25 17.92 4.43
N GLY A 182 5.52 17.30 5.36
CA GLY A 182 4.58 16.22 5.07
C GLY A 182 3.21 16.64 4.53
N ARG A 183 2.79 17.90 4.71
CA ARG A 183 1.40 18.36 4.50
C ARG A 183 0.84 18.13 3.09
N ASP A 184 1.65 18.37 2.05
CA ASP A 184 1.16 18.40 0.66
C ASP A 184 1.73 17.26 -0.19
N SER A 185 2.36 16.26 0.44
CA SER A 185 3.18 15.28 -0.27
C SER A 185 2.88 13.86 0.21
N PRO A 186 1.70 13.30 -0.14
CA PRO A 186 1.42 11.91 0.15
C PRO A 186 2.47 11.01 -0.52
N ILE A 187 2.88 10.00 0.21
CA ILE A 187 3.84 8.99 -0.25
C ILE A 187 3.09 7.73 -0.66
N TRP A 188 3.57 7.06 -1.69
CA TRP A 188 3.05 5.73 -2.02
C TRP A 188 3.66 4.72 -1.06
N LEU A 189 2.79 3.89 -0.49
CA LEU A 189 3.16 2.86 0.47
C LEU A 189 2.39 1.58 0.13
N PRO A 190 3.06 0.42 0.02
CA PRO A 190 2.35 -0.85 -0.07
C PRO A 190 1.78 -1.24 1.31
N ASP A 191 0.72 -2.04 1.33
CA ASP A 191 0.23 -2.63 2.58
C ASP A 191 1.27 -3.55 3.23
N ALA A 192 1.95 -4.35 2.39
CA ALA A 192 3.00 -5.26 2.83
C ALA A 192 4.09 -5.43 1.77
N ILE A 193 5.26 -5.86 2.24
CA ILE A 193 6.37 -6.29 1.39
C ILE A 193 6.75 -7.74 1.66
N THR A 194 7.48 -8.35 0.73
CA THR A 194 8.07 -9.68 0.92
C THR A 194 9.60 -9.63 0.87
N VAL A 195 10.24 -10.31 1.82
CA VAL A 195 11.70 -10.45 1.96
C VAL A 195 12.01 -11.90 2.32
N GLY A 196 12.74 -12.62 1.47
CA GLY A 196 13.10 -14.02 1.74
C GLY A 196 11.90 -14.95 1.99
N GLY A 197 10.75 -14.68 1.35
CA GLY A 197 9.50 -15.43 1.54
C GLY A 197 8.69 -15.01 2.77
N GLN A 198 9.23 -14.18 3.66
CA GLN A 198 8.49 -13.60 4.78
C GLN A 198 7.69 -12.38 4.32
N ILE A 199 6.52 -12.17 4.93
CA ILE A 199 5.65 -11.01 4.66
C ILE A 199 5.74 -10.03 5.83
N ILE A 200 6.05 -8.77 5.53
CA ILE A 200 6.19 -7.71 6.51
C ILE A 200 5.15 -6.63 6.19
N ARG A 201 4.27 -6.31 7.15
CA ARG A 201 3.32 -5.20 7.01
C ARG A 201 4.08 -3.88 7.07
N ILE A 202 3.78 -3.00 6.13
CA ILE A 202 4.37 -1.67 6.04
C ILE A 202 3.32 -0.60 6.35
N PHE A 203 2.10 -0.76 5.83
CA PHE A 203 1.00 0.10 6.23
C PHE A 203 0.55 -0.27 7.65
N ASP A 204 0.42 0.75 8.48
CA ASP A 204 -0.05 0.68 9.86
C ASP A 204 -1.12 1.76 10.05
N PRO A 205 -2.39 1.39 10.29
CA PRO A 205 -3.48 2.35 10.46
C PRO A 205 -3.37 3.20 11.72
N LEU A 206 -2.52 2.85 12.69
CA LEU A 206 -2.25 3.66 13.87
C LEU A 206 -1.29 4.82 13.59
N VAL A 207 -0.50 4.72 12.52
CA VAL A 207 0.56 5.68 12.18
C VAL A 207 0.27 6.38 10.84
N HIS A 208 -0.23 5.64 9.86
CA HIS A 208 -0.46 6.12 8.51
C HIS A 208 -1.88 6.59 8.31
N THR A 209 -2.04 7.76 7.71
CA THR A 209 -3.34 8.28 7.29
C THR A 209 -3.48 8.09 5.78
N PRO A 210 -4.45 7.29 5.30
CA PRO A 210 -4.68 7.14 3.87
C PRO A 210 -5.20 8.46 3.30
N VAL A 211 -4.82 8.77 2.06
CA VAL A 211 -5.44 9.85 1.29
C VAL A 211 -6.84 9.44 0.84
N GLY A 212 -7.74 10.41 0.66
CA GLY A 212 -9.07 10.15 0.11
C GLY A 212 -9.00 9.52 -1.29
N GLU A 213 -9.98 8.69 -1.64
CA GLU A 213 -10.00 7.94 -2.91
C GLU A 213 -9.91 8.85 -4.14
N ASP A 214 -10.49 10.05 -4.06
CA ASP A 214 -10.47 11.09 -5.11
C ASP A 214 -9.05 11.54 -5.48
N GLN A 215 -8.07 11.29 -4.61
CA GLN A 215 -6.66 11.65 -4.79
C GLN A 215 -5.81 10.48 -5.32
N ILE A 216 -6.38 9.28 -5.45
CA ILE A 216 -5.68 8.05 -5.87
C ILE A 216 -5.77 7.90 -7.40
N ILE A 217 -4.71 8.33 -8.09
CA ILE A 217 -4.62 8.32 -9.57
C ILE A 217 -4.64 6.89 -10.17
N GLN A 218 -4.21 5.88 -9.41
CA GLN A 218 -4.14 4.49 -9.86
C GLN A 218 -4.63 3.54 -8.77
N HIS A 219 -5.71 2.84 -9.05
CA HIS A 219 -6.25 1.78 -8.21
C HIS A 219 -6.44 0.51 -9.06
N THR A 220 -6.22 -0.66 -8.46
CA THR A 220 -6.53 -1.96 -9.08
C THR A 220 -8.03 -2.31 -9.01
N GLY A 221 -8.82 -1.49 -8.33
CA GLY A 221 -10.25 -1.72 -8.11
C GLY A 221 -11.13 -1.25 -9.27
N PHE A 222 -11.23 -2.01 -10.35
CA PHE A 222 -12.29 -1.83 -11.36
C PHE A 222 -13.69 -2.28 -10.87
N LEU A 223 -14.03 -2.07 -9.59
CA LEU A 223 -15.30 -2.55 -8.99
C LEU A 223 -16.00 -1.55 -8.04
N THR A 224 -15.74 -0.24 -8.17
CA THR A 224 -16.63 0.79 -7.61
C THR A 224 -17.46 1.47 -8.71
N SER A 225 -18.17 0.67 -9.51
CA SER A 225 -19.32 1.18 -10.26
C SER A 225 -20.58 1.03 -9.39
N GLY A 226 -21.07 2.16 -8.88
CA GLY A 226 -22.49 2.31 -8.52
C GLY A 226 -22.82 2.52 -7.04
N ARG A 227 -22.33 3.59 -6.42
CA ARG A 227 -23.26 4.38 -5.57
C ARG A 227 -23.84 5.47 -6.45
N SER A 228 -25.06 5.22 -6.92
CA SER A 228 -25.90 6.26 -7.49
C SER A 228 -26.06 7.32 -6.42
N GLU A 229 -25.40 8.47 -6.58
CA GLU A 229 -26.00 9.69 -6.10
C GLU A 229 -27.34 9.84 -6.82
N LYS A 230 -28.41 9.85 -6.04
CA LYS A 230 -29.71 10.38 -6.42
C LYS A 230 -30.43 10.82 -5.15
N PRO A 231 -31.21 11.90 -5.24
CA PRO A 231 -30.90 13.22 -5.78
C PRO A 231 -30.61 14.23 -4.65
#